data_AF-A0AAU7BFF2-F1
#
_entry.id   AF-A0AAU7BFF2-F1
#
_cell.length_a   1.000
_cell.length_b   1.000
_cell.length_c   1.000
_cell.angle_alpha   90.00
_cell.angle_beta   90.00
_cell.angle_gamma   90.00
#
_symmetry.space_group_name_H-M   'P 1'
#
loop_
_entity.id
_entity.type
_entity.pdbx_description
1 polymer ?
#
loop_
_entity_poly.entity_id
_entity_poly.type
_entity_poly.pdbx_seq_one_letter_code
_entity_poly.pdbx_strand_id
1 'polypeptide(L)'
;MKKCCAAILMCLPLGAMAYPIDVEKELTGVKLDYTAYDTAYDIGAITLNNYGQVPAACKVTFRNGPEAPRVRRVNVPAGKSVDVTAKFNRQIIKLRIALNCSAE
;
A
#
# COMPACT_ATOMS: atom_id res chain seq x y z
N MET A 1 46.80 2.70 13.61
CA MET A 1 45.90 1.60 13.20
C MET A 1 44.44 1.80 13.66
N LYS A 2 43.91 3.04 13.76
CA LYS A 2 42.52 3.31 14.22
C LYS A 2 41.61 3.95 13.17
N LYS A 3 42.16 4.39 12.03
CA LYS A 3 41.41 5.13 10.98
C LYS A 3 40.81 4.24 9.89
N CYS A 4 41.26 2.99 9.76
CA CYS A 4 40.76 2.07 8.72
C CYS A 4 39.43 1.38 9.08
N CYS A 5 39.07 1.31 10.36
CA CYS A 5 37.83 0.65 10.78
C CYS A 5 36.55 1.43 10.41
N ALA A 6 36.64 2.75 10.23
CA ALA A 6 35.49 3.58 9.86
C ALA A 6 35.03 3.36 8.40
N ALA A 7 35.97 3.01 7.51
CA ALA A 7 35.67 2.76 6.10
C ALA A 7 34.85 1.47 5.89
N ILE A 8 34.98 0.48 6.79
CA ILE A 8 34.24 -0.79 6.73
C ILE A 8 32.77 -0.60 7.11
N LEU A 9 32.49 0.35 8.01
CA LEU A 9 31.11 0.62 8.46
C LEU A 9 30.22 1.22 7.36
N MET A 10 30.81 1.88 6.35
CA MET A 10 30.07 2.44 5.20
C MET A 10 29.63 1.37 4.20
N CYS A 11 30.18 0.15 4.26
CA CYS A 11 29.87 -0.93 3.34
C CYS A 11 28.81 -1.91 3.88
N LEU A 12 28.23 -1.67 5.06
CA LEU A 12 27.10 -2.48 5.51
C LEU A 12 25.85 -2.07 4.71
N PRO A 13 25.27 -2.95 3.88
CA PRO A 13 23.97 -2.68 3.32
C PRO A 13 22.97 -2.59 4.48
N LEU A 14 22.38 -1.41 4.67
CA LEU A 14 21.23 -1.23 5.54
C LEU A 14 20.05 -1.93 4.85
N GLY A 15 19.90 -3.23 5.11
CA GLY A 15 18.79 -4.01 4.58
C GLY A 15 17.48 -3.49 5.14
N ALA A 16 16.75 -2.71 4.34
CA ALA A 16 15.37 -2.37 4.62
C ALA A 16 14.50 -3.62 4.34
N MET A 17 14.05 -4.27 5.41
CA MET A 17 13.21 -5.47 5.32
C MET A 17 11.76 -5.06 5.14
N ALA A 18 11.37 -4.77 3.90
CA ALA A 18 9.98 -4.51 3.54
C ALA A 18 9.19 -5.82 3.39
N TYR A 19 7.96 -5.84 3.91
CA TYR A 19 7.08 -6.98 3.66
C TYR A 19 6.58 -6.96 2.21
N PRO A 20 6.42 -8.13 1.56
CA PRO A 20 5.86 -8.20 0.21
C PRO A 20 4.40 -7.73 0.18
N ILE A 21 4.05 -6.97 -0.86
CA ILE A 21 2.71 -6.44 -1.11
C ILE A 21 2.21 -6.94 -2.46
N ASP A 22 1.10 -7.67 -2.46
CA ASP A 22 0.38 -8.03 -3.69
C ASP A 22 -0.90 -7.19 -3.77
N VAL A 23 -1.12 -6.55 -4.93
CA VAL A 23 -2.35 -5.80 -5.20
C VAL A 23 -3.05 -6.39 -6.40
N GLU A 24 -4.29 -6.82 -6.19
CA GLU A 24 -5.22 -7.24 -7.25
C GLU A 24 -6.11 -6.05 -7.60
N LYS A 25 -6.08 -5.62 -8.86
CA LYS A 25 -6.75 -4.41 -9.35
C LYS A 25 -7.87 -4.78 -10.32
N GLU A 26 -9.11 -4.41 -9.97
CA GLU A 26 -10.29 -4.52 -10.81
C GLU A 26 -10.93 -3.14 -10.98
N LEU A 27 -11.03 -2.66 -12.23
CA LEU A 27 -11.51 -1.33 -12.56
C LEU A 27 -12.67 -1.42 -13.57
N THR A 28 -13.75 -0.70 -13.30
CA THR A 28 -14.91 -0.62 -14.20
C THR A 28 -15.19 0.84 -14.56
N GLY A 29 -14.85 1.24 -15.78
CA GLY A 29 -15.17 2.57 -16.31
C GLY A 29 -14.35 3.74 -15.71
N VAL A 30 -13.25 3.47 -15.00
CA VAL A 30 -12.41 4.49 -14.36
C VAL A 30 -10.94 4.35 -14.75
N LYS A 31 -10.21 5.46 -14.75
CA LYS A 31 -8.75 5.51 -14.96
C LYS A 31 -8.08 5.74 -13.61
N LEU A 32 -7.81 4.66 -12.90
CA LEU A 32 -7.26 4.71 -11.55
C LEU A 32 -6.00 3.85 -11.44
N ASP A 33 -4.99 4.38 -10.75
CA ASP A 33 -3.80 3.61 -10.39
C ASP A 33 -3.53 3.68 -8.89
N TYR A 34 -2.53 2.93 -8.43
CA TYR A 34 -2.20 2.85 -7.02
C TYR A 34 -0.70 2.85 -6.74
N THR A 35 -0.36 3.26 -5.53
CA THR A 35 0.96 3.07 -4.94
C THR A 35 0.76 2.42 -3.58
N ALA A 36 1.28 1.21 -3.38
CA ALA A 36 1.24 0.54 -2.08
C ALA A 36 2.64 0.52 -1.45
N TYR A 37 2.70 0.68 -0.14
CA TYR A 37 3.96 0.89 0.58
C TYR A 37 3.87 0.40 2.02
N ASP A 38 5.02 0.04 2.60
CA ASP A 38 5.14 -0.50 3.94
C ASP A 38 5.48 0.60 4.95
N THR A 39 4.46 1.28 5.47
CA THR A 39 4.67 2.39 6.43
C THR A 39 5.07 1.92 7.83
N ALA A 40 4.53 0.79 8.25
CA ALA A 40 4.77 0.20 9.55
C ALA A 40 4.47 -1.29 9.49
N TYR A 41 5.07 -2.05 10.42
CA TYR A 41 4.97 -3.50 10.47
C TYR A 41 3.55 -4.04 10.57
N ASP A 42 2.56 -3.27 11.00
CA ASP A 42 1.17 -3.70 11.21
C ASP A 42 0.14 -2.74 10.57
N ILE A 43 0.57 -1.87 9.66
CA ILE A 43 -0.31 -0.97 8.90
C ILE A 43 -0.17 -1.29 7.41
N GLY A 44 -1.26 -1.68 6.78
CA GLY A 44 -1.35 -1.70 5.32
C GLY A 44 -1.70 -0.32 4.79
N ALA A 45 -0.98 0.16 3.78
CA ALA A 45 -1.18 1.47 3.18
C ALA A 45 -1.20 1.39 1.65
N ILE A 46 -2.10 2.16 1.04
CA ILE A 46 -2.21 2.32 -0.41
C ILE A 46 -2.73 3.72 -0.74
N THR A 47 -2.07 4.41 -1.66
CA THR A 47 -2.55 5.65 -2.26
C THR A 47 -3.27 5.29 -3.55
N LEU A 48 -4.49 5.78 -3.73
CA LEU A 48 -5.26 5.66 -4.96
C LEU A 48 -5.15 6.96 -5.74
N ASN A 49 -4.87 6.88 -7.04
CA ASN A 49 -4.70 8.03 -7.92
C ASN A 49 -5.71 7.97 -9.06
N ASN A 50 -6.70 8.86 -9.08
CA ASN A 50 -7.68 8.93 -10.16
C ASN A 50 -7.20 9.92 -11.23
N TYR A 51 -6.76 9.40 -12.37
CA TYR A 51 -6.34 10.18 -13.55
C TYR A 51 -7.49 10.38 -14.55
N GLY A 52 -8.69 9.92 -14.21
CA GLY A 52 -9.89 10.07 -15.02
C GLY A 52 -10.56 11.44 -14.83
N GLN A 53 -11.62 11.64 -15.62
CA GLN A 53 -12.49 12.81 -15.57
C GLN A 53 -13.78 12.56 -14.74
N VAL A 54 -13.97 11.34 -14.25
CA VAL A 54 -15.13 10.94 -13.44
C VAL A 54 -14.66 10.54 -12.04
N PRO A 55 -15.45 10.82 -10.99
CA PRO A 55 -15.19 10.29 -9.66
C PRO A 55 -15.23 8.76 -9.67
N ALA A 56 -14.45 8.14 -8.78
CA ALA A 56 -14.39 6.70 -8.64
C ALA A 56 -14.82 6.28 -7.23
N ALA A 57 -15.80 5.38 -7.14
CA ALA A 57 -16.18 4.71 -5.90
C ALA A 57 -15.30 3.45 -5.74
N CYS A 58 -14.45 3.43 -4.71
CA CYS A 58 -13.46 2.39 -4.50
C CYS A 58 -13.70 1.60 -3.21
N LYS A 59 -13.58 0.27 -3.32
CA LYS A 59 -13.54 -0.68 -2.20
C LYS A 59 -12.14 -1.29 -2.14
N VAL A 60 -11.42 -0.98 -1.07
CA VAL A 60 -10.09 -1.50 -0.76
C VAL A 60 -10.21 -2.55 0.34
N THR A 61 -9.81 -3.79 0.06
CA THR A 61 -9.83 -4.89 1.03
C THR A 61 -8.41 -5.33 1.36
N PHE A 62 -7.94 -5.02 2.57
CA PHE A 62 -6.63 -5.42 3.06
C PHE A 62 -6.72 -6.78 3.79
N ARG A 63 -5.74 -7.66 3.56
CA ARG A 63 -5.65 -8.98 4.19
C ARG A 63 -4.24 -9.22 4.74
N ASN A 64 -4.16 -9.58 6.01
CA ASN A 64 -2.93 -10.02 6.68
C ASN A 64 -3.09 -11.47 7.19
N GLY A 65 -2.61 -12.45 6.42
CA GLY A 65 -2.64 -13.85 6.82
C GLY A 65 -4.02 -14.33 7.30
N PRO A 66 -4.12 -14.97 8.49
CA PRO A 66 -5.39 -15.46 9.04
C PRO A 66 -6.23 -14.37 9.75
N GLU A 67 -5.78 -13.12 9.79
CA GLU A 67 -6.60 -12.04 10.37
C GLU A 67 -7.82 -11.73 9.48
N ALA A 68 -8.92 -11.31 10.13
CA ALA A 68 -10.12 -10.87 9.42
C ALA A 68 -9.78 -9.70 8.46
N PRO A 69 -10.23 -9.75 7.18
CA PRO A 69 -9.97 -8.68 6.23
C PRO A 69 -10.50 -7.32 6.71
N ARG A 70 -9.74 -6.25 6.43
CA ARG A 70 -10.16 -4.87 6.68
C ARG A 70 -10.63 -4.24 5.38
N VAL A 71 -11.89 -3.82 5.34
CA VAL A 71 -12.47 -3.18 4.15
C VAL A 71 -12.62 -1.68 4.39
N ARG A 72 -12.11 -0.89 3.45
CA ARG A 72 -12.30 0.56 3.39
C ARG A 72 -13.02 0.91 2.10
N ARG A 73 -14.00 1.80 2.19
CA ARG A 73 -14.67 2.39 1.03
C ARG A 73 -14.32 3.86 0.99
N VAL A 74 -13.88 4.34 -0.16
CA VAL A 74 -13.50 5.74 -0.39
C VAL A 74 -13.95 6.16 -1.76
N ASN A 75 -14.34 7.42 -1.89
CA ASN A 75 -14.52 8.04 -3.20
C ASN A 75 -13.24 8.80 -3.53
N VAL A 76 -12.75 8.60 -4.76
CA VAL A 76 -11.57 9.27 -5.29
C VAL A 76 -12.05 10.24 -6.36
N PRO A 77 -12.13 11.55 -6.07
CA PRO A 77 -12.57 12.54 -7.07
C PRO A 77 -11.68 12.53 -8.31
N ALA A 78 -12.23 12.99 -9.44
CA ALA A 78 -11.49 13.11 -10.69
C ALA A 78 -10.21 13.97 -10.52
N GLY A 79 -9.08 13.48 -11.03
CA GLY A 79 -7.80 14.17 -10.93
C GLY A 79 -7.22 14.28 -9.51
N LYS A 80 -7.75 13.51 -8.54
CA LYS A 80 -7.30 13.54 -7.13
C LYS A 80 -6.73 12.20 -6.69
N SER A 81 -6.01 12.26 -5.58
CA SER A 81 -5.47 11.10 -4.89
C SER A 81 -6.00 11.01 -3.48
N VAL A 82 -6.16 9.78 -2.97
CA VAL A 82 -6.63 9.50 -1.61
C VAL A 82 -5.79 8.39 -1.00
N ASP A 83 -5.34 8.61 0.23
CA ASP A 83 -4.64 7.60 1.01
C ASP A 83 -5.61 6.72 1.79
N VAL A 84 -5.39 5.41 1.74
CA VAL A 84 -6.22 4.42 2.43
C VAL A 84 -5.33 3.54 3.28
N THR A 85 -5.66 3.43 4.56
CA THR A 85 -4.90 2.61 5.51
C THR A 85 -5.78 1.66 6.30
N ALA A 86 -5.16 0.57 6.78
CA ALA A 86 -5.76 -0.36 7.71
C ALA A 86 -4.72 -0.84 8.73
N LYS A 87 -5.07 -0.71 10.02
CA LYS A 87 -4.30 -1.26 11.13
C LYS A 87 -4.71 -2.71 11.38
N PHE A 88 -3.71 -3.59 11.54
CA PHE A 88 -3.87 -4.98 11.95
C PHE A 88 -3.47 -5.17 13.40
N ASN A 89 -3.89 -6.29 13.98
CA ASN A 89 -3.53 -6.62 15.36
C ASN A 89 -2.18 -7.35 15.43
N ARG A 90 -1.72 -7.94 14.31
CA ARG A 90 -0.42 -8.62 14.21
C ARG A 90 0.43 -7.96 13.14
N GLN A 91 1.72 -8.23 13.20
CA GLN A 91 2.67 -7.86 12.16
C GLN A 91 2.27 -8.49 10.82
N ILE A 92 2.46 -7.71 9.75
CA ILE A 92 2.26 -8.08 8.37
C ILE A 92 3.48 -8.85 7.90
N ILE A 93 3.24 -10.10 7.51
CA ILE A 93 4.24 -10.95 6.86
C ILE A 93 4.13 -10.82 5.34
N LYS A 94 2.90 -10.73 4.83
CA LYS A 94 2.58 -10.48 3.42
C LYS A 94 1.25 -9.75 3.33
N LEU A 95 1.25 -8.57 2.74
CA LEU A 95 0.06 -7.76 2.55
C LEU A 95 -0.61 -8.15 1.23
N ARG A 96 -1.90 -8.47 1.25
CA ARG A 96 -2.71 -8.60 0.03
C ARG A 96 -3.79 -7.55 0.03
N ILE A 97 -3.93 -6.84 -1.07
CA ILE A 97 -4.92 -5.78 -1.25
C ILE A 97 -5.77 -6.13 -2.47
N ALA A 98 -7.08 -6.23 -2.30
CA ALA A 98 -8.02 -6.24 -3.42
C ALA A 98 -8.60 -4.83 -3.60
N LEU A 99 -8.31 -4.20 -4.73
CA LEU A 99 -8.76 -2.88 -5.12
C LEU A 99 -9.84 -3.01 -6.19
N ASN A 100 -11.06 -2.65 -5.84
CA ASN A 100 -12.20 -2.66 -6.75
C ASN A 100 -12.72 -1.24 -6.88
N CYS A 101 -12.71 -0.66 -8.07
CA CYS A 101 -13.22 0.68 -8.30
C CYS A 101 -14.16 0.72 -9.50
N SER A 102 -15.27 1.43 -9.36
CA SER A 102 -16.20 1.73 -10.46
C SER A 102 -16.40 3.24 -10.58
N ALA A 103 -16.88 3.70 -11.73
CA ALA A 103 -17.38 5.05 -11.85
C ALA A 103 -18.50 5.25 -10.81
N GLU A 104 -18.45 6.39 -10.10
CA GLU A 104 -19.50 6.81 -9.17
C GLU A 104 -20.70 7.40 -9.92
#